data_AF-A0A1R1XDS9-F1
#
_entry.id   AF-A0A1R1XDS9-F1
#
_cell.length_a   1.000
_cell.length_b   1.000
_cell.length_c   1.000
_cell.angle_alpha   90.00
_cell.angle_beta   90.00
_cell.angle_gamma   90.00
#
_symmetry.space_group_name_H-M   'P 1'
#
loop_
_entity.id
_entity.type
_entity.pdbx_description
1 polymer ?
#
loop_
_entity_poly.entity_id
_entity_poly.type
_entity_poly.pdbx_seq_one_letter_code
_entity_poly.pdbx_strand_id
1 'polypeptide(L)'
;MKKHNRNTSDTGPFKAMKIGKTFYSCSTCRERKVRCNGIRPTCNTCLMHDRICNYQENTPTEITKEVDSINKKLNRINAALKKISTISKAKNLKVSPENMKSVEIYNNLQELFNLKKSLNIEGRDRIRVNCINKNYNSKESIEIQALDLDTEIGLLLSKSALEFGYLDVEDDFIIKVVEKISKECILSTILSKDYIISRIKDKSLPEYMKFSILAVGSKLFDCHTFFNDHLYMCGSTYAEKAFELLSSNLDQPNLDKIFTALALVIHYDAISKFSRSFYLVDLARRYAYLLRMNIMDASTNKGVSTKADWVFIEYKRRMWWFLYVRNVIIGLNYGSVKKISPKDIAVNLPSHDYFFHNYNSDPSLVNYKLNLESVKVDDKNRDERDELYILTKAYIELGIASDFLNKTRINILNKPKEYRLQLLAIKNRISKFEDFLRIHYSYFGLDKYTGLPKSSSSYIFKHKRFSAFF
;
A
#
# COMPACT_ATOMS: atom_id res chain seq x y z
N MET A 1 -27.56 44.54 10.17
CA MET A 1 -28.10 43.27 9.63
C MET A 1 -27.24 42.85 8.43
N LYS A 2 -26.66 41.65 8.48
CA LYS A 2 -25.60 41.15 7.59
C LYS A 2 -26.15 40.78 6.20
N LYS A 3 -25.54 41.30 5.12
CA LYS A 3 -25.58 40.69 3.78
C LYS A 3 -24.24 39.99 3.55
N HIS A 4 -24.24 38.65 3.55
CA HIS A 4 -23.11 37.83 3.14
C HIS A 4 -23.09 37.74 1.62
N ASN A 5 -22.16 38.43 0.96
CA ASN A 5 -21.82 38.19 -0.44
C ASN A 5 -20.81 37.03 -0.50
N ARG A 6 -21.24 35.89 -1.06
CA ARG A 6 -20.37 34.75 -1.40
C ARG A 6 -19.94 34.91 -2.85
N ASN A 7 -18.66 35.24 -3.09
CA ASN A 7 -18.06 35.09 -4.41
C ASN A 7 -17.68 33.62 -4.62
N THR A 8 -18.49 32.92 -5.41
CA THR A 8 -18.20 31.60 -5.97
C THR A 8 -17.16 31.74 -7.07
N SER A 9 -16.21 30.80 -7.11
CA SER A 9 -15.39 30.50 -8.27
C SER A 9 -16.28 30.37 -9.51
N ASP A 10 -15.99 31.15 -10.56
CA ASP A 10 -16.67 31.08 -11.85
C ASP A 10 -16.22 29.83 -12.61
N THR A 11 -16.63 28.67 -12.10
CA THR A 11 -16.79 27.46 -12.90
C THR A 11 -18.26 27.46 -13.30
N GLY A 12 -18.54 27.80 -14.55
CA GLY A 12 -19.90 27.83 -15.08
C GLY A 12 -20.67 26.53 -14.77
N PRO A 13 -22.01 26.58 -14.78
CA PRO A 13 -22.83 25.42 -14.46
C PRO A 13 -22.49 24.25 -15.38
N PHE A 14 -21.97 23.16 -14.81
CA PHE A 14 -21.58 21.98 -15.57
C PHE A 14 -22.43 20.77 -15.18
N LYS A 15 -22.51 19.80 -16.07
CA LYS A 15 -23.22 18.54 -15.86
C LYS A 15 -22.20 17.48 -15.46
N ALA A 16 -22.36 16.91 -14.26
CA ALA A 16 -21.45 15.87 -13.77
C ALA A 16 -21.47 14.61 -14.66
N MET A 17 -20.33 13.90 -14.74
CA MET A 17 -20.21 12.61 -15.42
C MET A 17 -21.26 11.62 -14.92
N LYS A 18 -21.86 10.85 -15.83
CA LYS A 18 -22.84 9.81 -15.48
C LYS A 18 -22.11 8.62 -14.85
N ILE A 19 -22.63 8.10 -13.75
CA ILE A 19 -22.28 6.76 -13.26
C ILE A 19 -23.30 5.80 -13.91
N GLY A 20 -22.87 5.06 -14.93
CA GLY A 20 -23.75 4.23 -15.75
C GLY A 20 -24.70 5.04 -16.65
N LYS A 21 -25.98 4.62 -16.77
CA LYS A 21 -26.97 5.24 -17.68
C LYS A 21 -27.63 6.52 -17.15
N THR A 22 -27.46 6.88 -15.87
CA THR A 22 -28.11 8.05 -15.23
C THR A 22 -27.15 8.87 -14.37
N PHE A 23 -27.48 10.14 -14.11
CA PHE A 23 -26.70 11.03 -13.22
C PHE A 23 -27.26 10.98 -11.79
N TYR A 24 -26.39 11.20 -10.81
CA TYR A 24 -26.79 11.24 -9.40
C TYR A 24 -27.64 12.49 -9.11
N SER A 25 -28.86 12.28 -8.61
CA SER A 25 -29.82 13.34 -8.25
C SER A 25 -29.53 13.93 -6.87
N CYS A 26 -29.82 15.22 -6.64
CA CYS A 26 -29.64 15.83 -5.32
C CYS A 26 -30.65 15.28 -4.31
N SER A 27 -30.32 15.36 -3.01
CA SER A 27 -31.18 14.84 -1.92
C SER A 27 -32.57 15.47 -1.96
N THR A 28 -32.65 16.80 -2.18
CA THR A 28 -33.89 17.56 -2.25
C THR A 28 -34.83 17.13 -3.38
N CYS A 29 -34.29 16.81 -4.57
CA CYS A 29 -35.11 16.29 -5.67
C CYS A 29 -35.51 14.83 -5.45
N ARG A 30 -34.63 14.04 -4.82
CA ARG A 30 -34.87 12.62 -4.51
C ARG A 30 -35.99 12.44 -3.49
N GLU A 31 -35.95 13.18 -2.38
CA GLU A 31 -36.99 13.16 -1.34
C GLU A 31 -38.35 13.57 -1.90
N ARG A 32 -38.37 14.58 -2.77
CA ARG A 32 -39.61 15.09 -3.38
C ARG A 32 -40.04 14.31 -4.62
N LYS A 33 -39.31 13.26 -5.01
CA LYS A 33 -39.57 12.41 -6.18
C LYS A 33 -39.78 13.22 -7.48
N VAL A 34 -39.00 14.29 -7.66
CA VAL A 34 -39.02 15.14 -8.87
C VAL A 34 -37.76 14.95 -9.70
N ARG A 35 -37.84 15.19 -11.01
CA ARG A 35 -36.71 15.04 -11.94
C ARG A 35 -35.62 16.07 -11.60
N CYS A 36 -34.43 15.59 -11.25
CA CYS A 36 -33.22 16.41 -11.17
C CYS A 36 -32.61 16.50 -12.57
N ASN A 37 -31.91 17.59 -12.93
CA ASN A 37 -31.20 17.71 -14.21
C ASN A 37 -29.68 17.47 -14.07
N GLY A 38 -29.17 17.32 -12.84
CA GLY A 38 -27.78 17.00 -12.56
C GLY A 38 -26.79 18.16 -12.73
N ILE A 39 -27.26 19.38 -12.95
CA ILE A 39 -26.40 20.58 -13.04
C ILE A 39 -25.82 20.91 -11.67
N ARG A 40 -24.53 21.21 -11.61
CA ARG A 40 -23.80 21.66 -10.43
C ARG A 40 -23.46 23.15 -10.56
N PRO A 41 -23.44 23.93 -9.45
CA PRO A 41 -23.63 23.51 -8.06
C PRO A 41 -25.10 23.29 -7.65
N THR A 42 -26.04 23.95 -8.33
CA THR A 42 -27.49 23.86 -8.05
C THR A 42 -28.22 23.34 -9.28
N CYS A 43 -29.05 22.30 -9.10
CA CYS A 43 -29.87 21.77 -10.18
C CYS A 43 -31.00 22.75 -10.53
N ASN A 44 -31.49 22.76 -11.78
CA ASN A 44 -32.51 23.74 -12.20
C ASN A 44 -33.80 23.56 -11.40
N THR A 45 -34.18 22.33 -11.05
CA THR A 45 -35.38 22.07 -10.25
C THR A 45 -35.29 22.67 -8.86
N CYS A 46 -34.12 22.64 -8.22
CA CYS A 46 -33.91 23.30 -6.93
C CYS A 46 -33.83 24.82 -7.08
N LEU A 47 -33.19 25.31 -8.14
CA LEU A 47 -33.09 26.74 -8.43
C LEU A 47 -34.48 27.37 -8.69
N MET A 48 -35.29 26.74 -9.53
CA MET A 48 -36.63 27.22 -9.90
C MET A 48 -37.61 27.26 -8.72
N HIS A 49 -37.39 26.45 -7.70
CA HIS A 49 -38.25 26.39 -6.52
C HIS A 49 -37.60 27.00 -5.27
N ASP A 50 -36.50 27.72 -5.44
CA ASP A 50 -35.70 28.36 -4.38
C ASP A 50 -35.43 27.42 -3.19
N ARG A 51 -34.95 26.21 -3.51
CA ARG A 51 -34.66 25.16 -2.52
C ARG A 51 -33.15 25.01 -2.36
N ILE A 52 -32.74 24.70 -1.14
CA ILE A 52 -31.36 24.28 -0.86
C ILE A 52 -31.09 23.01 -1.67
N CYS A 53 -30.21 23.11 -2.66
CA CYS A 53 -29.76 21.98 -3.46
C CYS A 53 -28.57 21.36 -2.74
N ASN A 54 -28.76 20.18 -2.17
CA ASN A 54 -27.68 19.45 -1.53
C ASN A 54 -27.41 18.15 -2.29
N TYR A 55 -26.21 18.02 -2.83
CA TYR A 55 -25.71 16.75 -3.32
C TYR A 55 -24.97 16.07 -2.17
N GLN A 56 -25.67 15.18 -1.46
CA GLN A 56 -25.02 14.24 -0.57
C GLN A 56 -24.33 13.20 -1.44
N GLU A 57 -23.02 13.34 -1.63
CA GLU A 57 -22.20 12.24 -2.11
C GLU A 57 -22.36 11.13 -1.08
N ASN A 58 -23.08 10.07 -1.45
CA ASN A 58 -23.09 8.87 -0.64
C ASN A 58 -21.65 8.38 -0.58
N THR A 59 -21.03 8.58 0.58
CA THR A 59 -19.83 7.86 1.03
C THR A 59 -20.03 6.36 0.80
N PRO A 60 -18.96 5.59 0.59
CA PRO A 60 -18.97 4.29 -0.08
C PRO A 60 -19.72 3.20 0.70
N THR A 61 -21.06 3.23 0.70
CA THR A 61 -21.91 2.23 1.36
C THR A 61 -21.98 0.91 0.60
N GLU A 62 -21.69 0.91 -0.71
CA GLU A 62 -21.70 -0.32 -1.52
C GLU A 62 -20.38 -1.08 -1.35
N ILE A 63 -19.24 -0.40 -1.49
CA ILE A 63 -17.91 -0.98 -1.27
C ILE A 63 -17.78 -1.51 0.17
N THR A 64 -18.27 -0.79 1.17
CA THR A 64 -18.22 -1.26 2.57
C THR A 64 -19.06 -2.53 2.79
N LYS A 65 -20.25 -2.63 2.20
CA LYS A 65 -21.09 -3.85 2.27
C LYS A 65 -20.46 -5.04 1.54
N GLU A 66 -19.83 -4.79 0.40
CA GLU A 66 -19.09 -5.79 -0.37
C GLU A 66 -17.86 -6.29 0.41
N VAL A 67 -17.07 -5.37 0.97
CA VAL A 67 -15.94 -5.64 1.86
C VAL A 67 -16.38 -6.47 3.07
N ASP A 68 -17.48 -6.12 3.71
CA ASP A 68 -18.02 -6.86 4.86
C ASP A 68 -18.51 -8.27 4.49
N SER A 69 -19.13 -8.42 3.32
CA SER A 69 -19.54 -9.72 2.77
C SER A 69 -18.32 -10.61 2.50
N ILE A 70 -17.28 -10.06 1.86
CA ILE A 70 -16.01 -10.74 1.59
C ILE A 70 -15.31 -11.15 2.89
N ASN A 71 -15.23 -10.26 3.89
CA ASN A 71 -14.64 -10.56 5.19
C ASN A 71 -15.37 -11.70 5.92
N LYS A 72 -16.72 -11.73 5.85
CA LYS A 72 -17.50 -12.85 6.41
C LYS A 72 -17.20 -14.17 5.70
N LYS A 73 -17.07 -14.17 4.37
CA LYS A 73 -16.70 -15.36 3.58
C LYS A 73 -15.28 -15.82 3.94
N LEU A 74 -14.31 -14.91 4.05
CA LEU A 74 -12.94 -15.18 4.48
C LEU A 74 -12.87 -15.86 5.85
N ASN A 75 -13.61 -15.36 6.83
CA ASN A 75 -13.61 -15.94 8.17
C ASN A 75 -14.08 -17.41 8.19
N ARG A 76 -15.05 -17.77 7.34
CA ARG A 76 -15.50 -19.16 7.19
C ARG A 76 -14.42 -20.04 6.60
N ILE A 77 -13.75 -19.56 5.55
CA ILE A 77 -12.65 -20.27 4.91
C ILE A 77 -11.49 -20.49 5.89
N ASN A 78 -11.08 -19.45 6.62
CA ASN A 78 -10.02 -19.57 7.62
C ASN A 78 -10.36 -20.56 8.75
N ALA A 79 -11.62 -20.61 9.18
CA ALA A 79 -12.08 -21.60 10.14
C ALA A 79 -11.97 -23.03 9.59
N ALA A 80 -12.34 -23.26 8.32
CA ALA A 80 -12.20 -24.56 7.66
C ALA A 80 -10.73 -24.97 7.50
N LEU A 81 -9.86 -24.04 7.07
CA LEU A 81 -8.41 -24.29 6.93
C LEU A 81 -7.75 -24.65 8.26
N LYS A 82 -8.11 -23.96 9.34
CA LYS A 82 -7.60 -24.25 10.69
C LYS A 82 -8.02 -25.65 11.17
N LYS A 83 -9.24 -26.10 10.84
CA LYS A 83 -9.67 -27.47 11.13
C LYS A 83 -8.84 -28.47 10.35
N ILE A 84 -8.67 -28.27 9.03
CA ILE A 84 -7.87 -29.14 8.16
C ILE A 84 -6.42 -29.25 8.67
N SER A 85 -5.78 -28.13 9.03
CA SER A 85 -4.41 -28.14 9.52
C SER A 85 -4.26 -28.79 10.89
N THR A 86 -5.24 -28.61 11.78
CA THR A 86 -5.25 -29.28 13.10
C THR A 86 -5.36 -30.79 12.93
N ILE A 87 -6.20 -31.26 12.00
CA ILE A 87 -6.38 -32.69 11.70
C ILE A 87 -5.13 -33.27 11.01
N SER A 88 -4.51 -32.53 10.08
CA SER A 88 -3.25 -32.90 9.44
C SER A 88 -2.11 -33.01 10.45
N LYS A 89 -1.94 -32.03 11.35
CA LYS A 89 -0.96 -32.09 12.45
C LYS A 89 -1.26 -33.24 13.43
N ALA A 90 -2.53 -33.58 13.65
CA ALA A 90 -2.94 -34.69 14.50
C ALA A 90 -2.70 -36.09 13.90
N LYS A 91 -2.55 -36.25 12.58
CA LYS A 91 -2.11 -37.53 11.97
C LYS A 91 -0.70 -37.95 12.44
N ASN A 92 0.15 -36.99 12.83
CA ASN A 92 1.49 -37.25 13.37
C ASN A 92 1.51 -37.64 14.86
N LEU A 93 0.35 -37.63 15.54
CA LEU A 93 0.17 -38.12 16.90
C LEU A 93 -0.72 -39.37 16.85
N LYS A 94 -0.13 -40.55 17.07
CA LYS A 94 -0.81 -41.86 17.02
C LYS A 94 -2.01 -41.93 17.96
N VAL A 95 -3.23 -41.66 17.47
CA VAL A 95 -4.52 -42.16 18.02
C VAL A 95 -5.58 -42.26 16.90
N SER A 96 -6.07 -43.48 16.64
CA SER A 96 -7.19 -43.83 15.74
C SER A 96 -8.49 -43.11 16.15
N PRO A 97 -9.15 -42.38 15.23
CA PRO A 97 -10.22 -42.91 14.38
C PRO A 97 -10.11 -42.43 12.91
N GLU A 98 -9.75 -43.33 12.00
CA GLU A 98 -9.27 -43.00 10.64
C GLU A 98 -10.38 -42.67 9.61
N ASN A 99 -11.61 -43.18 9.79
CA ASN A 99 -12.68 -42.99 8.81
C ASN A 99 -13.51 -41.71 9.04
N MET A 100 -13.61 -41.22 10.27
CA MET A 100 -14.40 -40.01 10.59
C MET A 100 -13.59 -38.73 10.31
N LYS A 101 -12.28 -38.75 10.58
CA LYS A 101 -11.37 -37.63 10.32
C LYS A 101 -11.13 -37.38 8.83
N SER A 102 -11.06 -38.43 8.02
CA SER A 102 -10.91 -38.34 6.56
C SER A 102 -12.17 -37.80 5.88
N VAL A 103 -13.35 -38.25 6.31
CA VAL A 103 -14.65 -37.71 5.88
C VAL A 103 -14.79 -36.23 6.26
N GLU A 104 -14.35 -35.83 7.45
CA GLU A 104 -14.40 -34.43 7.89
C GLU A 104 -13.44 -33.54 7.09
N ILE A 105 -12.22 -34.01 6.78
CA ILE A 105 -11.30 -33.29 5.86
C ILE A 105 -11.94 -33.14 4.47
N TYR A 106 -12.49 -34.21 3.92
CA TYR A 106 -13.16 -34.18 2.60
C TYR A 106 -14.33 -33.20 2.58
N ASN A 107 -15.16 -33.19 3.63
CA ASN A 107 -16.28 -32.24 3.75
C ASN A 107 -15.81 -30.79 3.84
N ASN A 108 -14.74 -30.52 4.61
CA ASN A 108 -14.17 -29.17 4.70
C ASN A 108 -13.51 -28.72 3.36
N LEU A 109 -12.87 -29.63 2.63
CA LEU A 109 -12.35 -29.36 1.28
C LEU A 109 -13.49 -29.10 0.29
N GLN A 110 -14.56 -29.88 0.37
CA GLN A 110 -15.76 -29.70 -0.47
C GLN A 110 -16.45 -28.37 -0.16
N GLU A 111 -16.49 -27.93 1.11
CA GLU A 111 -16.98 -26.61 1.50
C GLU A 111 -16.10 -25.51 0.87
N LEU A 112 -14.78 -25.67 0.88
CA LEU A 112 -13.83 -24.74 0.25
C LEU A 112 -14.02 -24.67 -1.28
N PHE A 113 -14.21 -25.81 -1.95
CA PHE A 113 -14.51 -25.87 -3.39
C PHE A 113 -15.87 -25.25 -3.71
N ASN A 114 -16.89 -25.46 -2.88
CA ASN A 114 -18.21 -24.84 -3.03
C ASN A 114 -18.15 -23.33 -2.83
N LEU A 115 -17.38 -22.84 -1.86
CA LEU A 115 -17.12 -21.42 -1.64
C LEU A 115 -16.42 -20.80 -2.85
N LYS A 116 -15.38 -21.46 -3.40
CA LYS A 116 -14.72 -21.06 -4.66
C LYS A 116 -15.73 -20.92 -5.81
N LYS A 117 -16.64 -21.89 -5.95
CA LYS A 117 -17.67 -21.89 -6.99
C LYS A 117 -18.67 -20.75 -6.79
N SER A 118 -19.05 -20.43 -5.56
CA SER A 118 -19.96 -19.32 -5.25
C SER A 118 -19.38 -17.95 -5.60
N LEU A 119 -18.06 -17.77 -5.40
CA LEU A 119 -17.35 -16.52 -5.72
C LEU A 119 -17.26 -16.28 -7.23
N ASN A 120 -17.09 -17.33 -8.03
CA ASN A 120 -17.01 -17.24 -9.50
C ASN A 120 -18.35 -16.97 -10.21
N ILE A 121 -19.48 -17.01 -9.51
CA ILE A 121 -20.81 -16.83 -10.11
C ILE A 121 -21.19 -15.33 -10.18
N GLU A 122 -20.63 -14.47 -9.34
CA GLU A 122 -20.90 -13.02 -9.34
C GLU A 122 -20.03 -12.23 -10.36
N GLY A 123 -18.98 -12.85 -10.94
CA GLY A 123 -18.12 -12.27 -11.98
C GLY A 123 -18.47 -12.65 -13.43
N ARG A 124 -19.61 -13.32 -13.67
CA ARG A 124 -19.91 -14.01 -14.94
C ARG A 124 -20.57 -13.19 -16.04
N ASP A 125 -20.52 -11.86 -15.99
CA ASP A 125 -20.91 -11.01 -17.13
C ASP A 125 -19.74 -10.17 -17.62
N ARG A 126 -18.70 -10.83 -18.15
CA ARG A 126 -17.90 -10.44 -19.33
C ARG A 126 -16.62 -11.28 -19.40
N ILE A 127 -16.30 -11.73 -20.61
CA ILE A 127 -15.07 -12.42 -21.04
C ILE A 127 -15.16 -13.96 -21.00
N ARG A 128 -15.64 -14.47 -22.15
CA ARG A 128 -15.34 -15.79 -22.70
C ARG A 128 -13.83 -15.86 -22.98
N VAL A 129 -13.09 -16.69 -22.27
CA VAL A 129 -11.83 -17.29 -22.77
C VAL A 129 -11.86 -18.78 -22.45
N ASN A 130 -11.64 -19.56 -23.51
CA ASN A 130 -11.69 -21.01 -23.53
C ASN A 130 -10.79 -21.62 -22.46
N CYS A 131 -11.39 -22.33 -21.50
CA CYS A 131 -10.78 -23.48 -20.88
C CYS A 131 -11.67 -24.68 -21.21
N ILE A 132 -11.04 -25.69 -21.79
CA ILE A 132 -11.62 -26.84 -22.47
C ILE A 132 -12.66 -27.53 -21.59
N ASN A 133 -13.88 -27.66 -22.13
CA ASN A 133 -14.91 -28.56 -21.63
C ASN A 133 -14.35 -29.98 -21.53
N LYS A 134 -14.23 -30.51 -20.32
CA LYS A 134 -14.49 -31.93 -20.08
C LYS A 134 -15.71 -32.02 -19.17
N ASN A 135 -16.85 -32.30 -19.80
CA ASN A 135 -18.03 -32.79 -19.13
C ASN A 135 -17.67 -34.13 -18.45
N TYR A 136 -17.72 -34.20 -17.13
CA TYR A 136 -17.85 -35.46 -16.43
C TYR A 136 -19.28 -35.54 -15.88
N ASN A 137 -20.15 -36.20 -16.66
CA ASN A 137 -21.41 -36.73 -16.17
C ASN A 137 -21.15 -38.10 -15.55
N SER A 138 -21.61 -38.25 -14.31
CA SER A 138 -22.16 -39.45 -13.66
C SER A 138 -21.46 -40.81 -13.80
N LYS A 139 -21.13 -41.38 -12.63
CA LYS A 139 -20.97 -42.82 -12.33
C LYS A 139 -19.81 -43.55 -13.01
N GLU A 140 -18.60 -43.24 -12.59
CA GLU A 140 -17.52 -44.23 -12.52
C GLU A 140 -16.85 -44.07 -11.16
N SER A 141 -16.76 -45.19 -10.44
CA SER A 141 -15.99 -45.33 -9.22
C SER A 141 -14.54 -44.95 -9.50
N ILE A 142 -14.15 -43.74 -9.10
CA ILE A 142 -12.76 -43.29 -9.16
C ILE A 142 -12.00 -44.11 -8.11
N GLU A 143 -11.29 -45.13 -8.56
CA GLU A 143 -10.07 -45.56 -7.90
C GLU A 143 -9.18 -44.33 -7.80
N ILE A 144 -9.14 -43.72 -6.62
CA ILE A 144 -8.18 -42.70 -6.27
C ILE A 144 -6.84 -43.42 -6.23
N GLN A 145 -6.16 -43.52 -7.38
CA GLN A 145 -4.71 -43.68 -7.38
C GLN A 145 -4.19 -42.59 -6.46
N ALA A 146 -3.41 -43.02 -5.46
CA ALA A 146 -2.77 -42.17 -4.47
C ALA A 146 -1.72 -41.25 -5.13
N LEU A 147 -2.17 -40.34 -6.00
CA LEU A 147 -1.55 -39.03 -6.10
C LEU A 147 -1.70 -38.45 -4.71
N ASP A 148 -0.56 -38.20 -4.08
CA ASP A 148 -0.44 -37.86 -2.68
C ASP A 148 -1.38 -36.68 -2.34
N LEU A 149 -2.53 -37.03 -1.75
CA LEU A 149 -3.57 -36.09 -1.35
C LEU A 149 -2.98 -35.05 -0.39
N ASP A 150 -1.94 -35.42 0.37
CA ASP A 150 -1.20 -34.51 1.24
C ASP A 150 -0.34 -33.51 0.44
N THR A 151 0.20 -33.88 -0.73
CA THR A 151 0.90 -32.97 -1.66
C THR A 151 -0.07 -32.00 -2.34
N GLU A 152 -1.23 -32.47 -2.81
CA GLU A 152 -2.22 -31.59 -3.46
C GLU A 152 -2.92 -30.67 -2.45
N ILE A 153 -3.25 -31.18 -1.25
CA ILE A 153 -3.69 -30.36 -0.11
C ILE A 153 -2.59 -29.39 0.29
N GLY A 154 -1.32 -29.79 0.35
CA GLY A 154 -0.19 -28.91 0.65
C GLY A 154 0.00 -27.80 -0.38
N LEU A 155 -0.20 -28.08 -1.67
CA LEU A 155 -0.15 -27.10 -2.76
C LEU A 155 -1.35 -26.14 -2.77
N LEU A 156 -2.55 -26.66 -2.51
CA LEU A 156 -3.79 -25.91 -2.48
C LEU A 156 -3.89 -25.05 -1.21
N LEU A 157 -3.43 -25.58 -0.07
CA LEU A 157 -3.19 -24.82 1.15
C LEU A 157 -2.09 -23.80 0.90
N SER A 158 -0.89 -24.12 0.41
CA SER A 158 0.20 -23.14 0.36
C SER A 158 -0.07 -21.89 -0.51
N LYS A 159 -0.67 -22.03 -1.70
CA LYS A 159 -1.00 -20.88 -2.55
C LYS A 159 -2.25 -20.14 -2.08
N SER A 160 -3.31 -20.89 -1.75
CA SER A 160 -4.58 -20.27 -1.33
C SER A 160 -4.54 -19.78 0.12
N ALA A 161 -3.71 -20.35 0.99
CA ALA A 161 -3.50 -19.91 2.38
C ALA A 161 -3.03 -18.47 2.45
N LEU A 162 -2.14 -18.08 1.52
CA LEU A 162 -1.70 -16.68 1.40
C LEU A 162 -2.87 -15.77 1.01
N GLU A 163 -3.75 -16.21 0.11
CA GLU A 163 -4.97 -15.47 -0.25
C GLU A 163 -5.96 -15.35 0.91
N PHE A 164 -6.18 -16.45 1.63
CA PHE A 164 -7.16 -16.53 2.72
C PHE A 164 -6.69 -15.85 4.01
N GLY A 165 -5.38 -15.72 4.19
CA GLY A 165 -4.82 -15.15 5.39
C GLY A 165 -4.66 -16.16 6.53
N TYR A 166 -4.29 -17.39 6.18
CA TYR A 166 -4.01 -18.45 7.14
C TYR A 166 -2.77 -18.09 7.97
N LEU A 167 -2.92 -18.01 9.29
CA LEU A 167 -1.89 -17.39 10.14
C LEU A 167 -0.64 -18.26 10.38
N ASP A 168 -0.74 -19.58 10.27
CA ASP A 168 0.40 -20.49 10.47
C ASP A 168 1.20 -20.67 9.16
N VAL A 169 1.74 -19.59 8.61
CA VAL A 169 2.56 -19.61 7.39
C VAL A 169 3.99 -20.05 7.71
N GLU A 170 4.53 -21.01 6.98
CA GLU A 170 5.92 -21.44 7.13
C GLU A 170 6.91 -20.36 6.65
N ASP A 171 8.08 -20.30 7.28
CA ASP A 171 9.09 -19.26 7.00
C ASP A 171 9.53 -19.25 5.51
N ASP A 172 9.57 -20.40 4.83
CA ASP A 172 9.90 -20.49 3.40
C ASP A 172 8.93 -19.72 2.49
N PHE A 173 7.64 -19.69 2.83
CA PHE A 173 6.66 -18.90 2.10
C PHE A 173 6.82 -17.40 2.38
N ILE A 174 7.14 -17.04 3.63
CA ILE A 174 7.44 -15.64 3.99
C ILE A 174 8.67 -15.15 3.21
N ILE A 175 9.70 -15.99 3.07
CA ILE A 175 10.89 -15.68 2.26
C ILE A 175 10.50 -15.41 0.80
N LYS A 176 9.68 -16.26 0.18
CA LYS A 176 9.17 -16.03 -1.19
C LYS A 176 8.39 -14.71 -1.32
N VAL A 177 7.61 -14.36 -0.30
CA VAL A 177 6.88 -13.09 -0.24
C VAL A 177 7.84 -11.90 -0.19
N VAL A 178 8.90 -11.99 0.63
CA VAL A 178 9.96 -10.97 0.71
C VAL A 178 10.70 -10.82 -0.63
N GLU A 179 10.98 -11.92 -1.33
CA GLU A 179 11.58 -11.89 -2.66
C GLU A 179 10.69 -11.16 -3.67
N LYS A 180 9.38 -11.42 -3.66
CA LYS A 180 8.42 -10.69 -4.50
C LYS A 180 8.35 -9.20 -4.15
N ILE A 181 8.28 -8.86 -2.86
CA ILE A 181 8.33 -7.46 -2.39
C ILE A 181 9.58 -6.76 -2.90
N SER A 182 10.74 -7.43 -2.83
CA SER A 182 12.02 -6.85 -3.24
C SER A 182 12.09 -6.47 -4.73
N LYS A 183 11.22 -7.06 -5.57
CA LYS A 183 11.15 -6.84 -7.02
C LYS A 183 10.00 -5.96 -7.45
N GLU A 184 8.83 -6.08 -6.82
CA GLU A 184 7.58 -5.52 -7.36
C GLU A 184 6.91 -4.48 -6.44
N CYS A 185 7.41 -4.27 -5.21
CA CYS A 185 6.73 -3.43 -4.22
C CYS A 185 7.54 -2.21 -3.79
N ILE A 186 6.86 -1.09 -3.49
CA ILE A 186 7.46 0.13 -2.93
C ILE A 186 8.15 -0.12 -1.58
N LEU A 187 7.73 -1.14 -0.82
CA LEU A 187 8.38 -1.51 0.44
C LEU A 187 9.85 -1.93 0.25
N SER A 188 10.26 -2.36 -0.95
CA SER A 188 11.67 -2.63 -1.25
C SER A 188 12.57 -1.41 -1.01
N THR A 189 12.05 -0.20 -1.25
CA THR A 189 12.82 1.05 -1.04
C THR A 189 13.25 1.24 0.41
N ILE A 190 12.50 0.69 1.36
CA ILE A 190 12.79 0.77 2.79
C ILE A 190 13.25 -0.55 3.39
N LEU A 191 13.09 -1.69 2.71
CA LEU A 191 13.31 -3.01 3.28
C LEU A 191 14.38 -3.76 2.48
N SER A 192 15.55 -3.94 3.08
CA SER A 192 16.59 -4.78 2.47
C SER A 192 16.18 -6.26 2.55
N LYS A 193 16.15 -6.92 1.39
CA LYS A 193 15.76 -8.32 1.23
C LYS A 193 16.59 -9.24 2.13
N ASP A 194 17.91 -9.14 2.03
CA ASP A 194 18.83 -10.02 2.75
C ASP A 194 18.80 -9.79 4.27
N TYR A 195 18.62 -8.53 4.70
CA TYR A 195 18.43 -8.19 6.11
C TYR A 195 17.17 -8.82 6.71
N ILE A 196 16.06 -8.89 5.97
CA ILE A 196 14.84 -9.53 6.48
C ILE A 196 14.90 -11.04 6.42
N ILE A 197 15.49 -11.60 5.35
CA ILE A 197 15.68 -13.05 5.26
C ILE A 197 16.56 -13.55 6.40
N SER A 198 17.62 -12.83 6.80
CA SER A 198 18.42 -13.23 7.96
C SER A 198 17.60 -13.22 9.25
N ARG A 199 16.74 -12.21 9.44
CA ARG A 199 15.85 -12.10 10.61
C ARG A 199 14.73 -13.15 10.68
N ILE A 200 14.34 -13.69 9.53
CA ILE A 200 13.41 -14.82 9.47
C ILE A 200 14.13 -16.09 9.93
N LYS A 201 15.32 -16.35 9.34
CA LYS A 201 16.13 -17.55 9.64
C LYS A 201 16.56 -17.63 11.10
N ASP A 202 16.94 -16.51 11.71
CA ASP A 202 17.36 -16.45 13.12
C ASP A 202 16.18 -16.31 14.12
N LYS A 203 14.94 -16.27 13.61
CA LYS A 203 13.69 -16.11 14.38
C LYS A 203 13.59 -14.80 15.18
N SER A 204 14.33 -13.76 14.80
CA SER A 204 14.28 -12.43 15.43
C SER A 204 13.19 -11.50 14.86
N LEU A 205 12.52 -11.90 13.78
CA LEU A 205 11.44 -11.11 13.17
C LEU A 205 10.12 -11.26 13.95
N PRO A 206 9.57 -10.19 14.54
CA PRO A 206 8.37 -10.27 15.37
C PRO A 206 7.12 -10.56 14.53
N GLU A 207 6.14 -11.24 15.14
CA GLU A 207 4.91 -11.69 14.46
C GLU A 207 4.12 -10.55 13.81
N TYR A 208 3.98 -9.40 14.49
CA TYR A 208 3.27 -8.26 13.93
C TYR A 208 3.91 -7.76 12.62
N MET A 209 5.24 -7.82 12.54
CA MET A 209 5.98 -7.44 11.34
C MET A 209 5.83 -8.53 10.26
N LYS A 210 5.94 -9.82 10.61
CA LYS A 210 5.66 -10.94 9.70
C LYS A 210 4.30 -10.80 9.03
N PHE A 211 3.24 -10.58 9.81
CA PHE A 211 1.88 -10.42 9.28
C PHE A 211 1.73 -9.15 8.44
N SER A 212 2.39 -8.04 8.77
CA SER A 212 2.35 -6.84 7.92
C SER A 212 3.02 -7.05 6.55
N ILE A 213 4.12 -7.82 6.51
CA ILE A 213 4.79 -8.21 5.27
C ILE A 213 3.85 -9.09 4.43
N LEU A 214 3.21 -10.08 5.05
CA LEU A 214 2.24 -10.95 4.38
C LEU A 214 1.03 -10.17 3.86
N ALA A 215 0.52 -9.21 4.64
CA ALA A 215 -0.62 -8.38 4.24
C ALA A 215 -0.38 -7.58 2.96
N VAL A 216 0.84 -7.06 2.79
CA VAL A 216 1.20 -6.29 1.59
C VAL A 216 1.71 -7.20 0.47
N GLY A 217 2.44 -8.26 0.79
CA GLY A 217 3.13 -9.08 -0.20
C GLY A 217 2.30 -10.21 -0.79
N SER A 218 1.25 -10.70 -0.11
CA SER A 218 0.41 -11.78 -0.63
C SER A 218 -0.19 -11.45 -2.00
N LYS A 219 -0.53 -10.17 -2.22
CA LYS A 219 -1.12 -9.68 -3.48
C LYS A 219 -0.14 -9.60 -4.66
N LEU A 220 1.16 -9.80 -4.45
CA LEU A 220 2.20 -9.76 -5.51
C LEU A 220 2.39 -11.12 -6.21
N PHE A 221 1.73 -12.16 -5.72
CA PHE A 221 1.78 -13.46 -6.36
C PHE A 221 0.84 -13.47 -7.57
N ASP A 222 1.26 -14.18 -8.61
CA ASP A 222 0.45 -14.39 -9.79
C ASP A 222 -0.55 -15.53 -9.55
N CYS A 223 -1.64 -15.54 -10.31
CA CYS A 223 -2.66 -16.60 -10.29
C CYS A 223 -3.46 -16.69 -8.98
N HIS A 224 -4.01 -15.55 -8.52
CA HIS A 224 -5.03 -15.58 -7.47
C HIS A 224 -6.23 -16.42 -7.92
N THR A 225 -6.92 -17.03 -6.97
CA THR A 225 -8.07 -17.89 -7.26
C THR A 225 -9.35 -17.36 -6.60
N PHE A 226 -9.22 -16.59 -5.53
CA PHE A 226 -10.32 -16.05 -4.73
C PHE A 226 -10.41 -14.53 -4.83
N PHE A 227 -9.28 -13.84 -4.94
CA PHE A 227 -9.21 -12.37 -4.99
C PHE A 227 -8.94 -11.79 -6.38
N ASN A 228 -9.15 -12.53 -7.46
CA ASN A 228 -8.83 -12.06 -8.82
C ASN A 228 -9.35 -10.65 -9.14
N ASP A 229 -10.64 -10.40 -8.88
CA ASP A 229 -11.25 -9.10 -9.13
C ASP A 229 -11.12 -8.13 -7.94
N HIS A 230 -10.59 -8.62 -6.81
CA HIS A 230 -10.57 -7.92 -5.52
C HIS A 230 -9.17 -7.95 -4.88
N LEU A 231 -8.13 -7.88 -5.70
CA LEU A 231 -6.74 -8.08 -5.26
C LEU A 231 -6.32 -7.12 -4.14
N TYR A 232 -6.91 -5.91 -4.11
CA TYR A 232 -6.72 -4.92 -3.06
C TYR A 232 -7.10 -5.44 -1.66
N MET A 233 -8.05 -6.38 -1.56
CA MET A 233 -8.50 -7.04 -0.33
C MET A 233 -7.60 -8.21 0.10
N CYS A 234 -6.82 -8.78 -0.81
CA CYS A 234 -5.88 -9.86 -0.49
C CYS A 234 -4.91 -9.40 0.61
N GLY A 235 -4.73 -10.24 1.63
CA GLY A 235 -3.93 -9.93 2.81
C GLY A 235 -4.67 -9.25 3.97
N SER A 236 -5.99 -9.02 3.86
CA SER A 236 -6.78 -8.34 4.92
C SER A 236 -6.75 -9.06 6.27
N THR A 237 -6.82 -10.38 6.32
CA THR A 237 -6.74 -11.13 7.58
C THR A 237 -5.39 -10.91 8.27
N TYR A 238 -4.28 -10.93 7.52
CA TYR A 238 -2.96 -10.62 8.05
C TYR A 238 -2.87 -9.17 8.53
N ALA A 239 -3.49 -8.24 7.80
CA ALA A 239 -3.53 -6.83 8.18
C ALA A 239 -4.25 -6.63 9.52
N GLU A 240 -5.42 -7.26 9.72
CA GLU A 240 -6.14 -7.22 10.99
C GLU A 240 -5.31 -7.83 12.12
N LYS A 241 -4.67 -8.99 11.89
CA LYS A 241 -3.87 -9.64 12.92
C LYS A 241 -2.64 -8.82 13.31
N ALA A 242 -1.93 -8.26 12.33
CA ALA A 242 -0.82 -7.36 12.58
C ALA A 242 -1.26 -6.10 13.35
N PHE A 243 -2.43 -5.54 13.01
CA PHE A 243 -2.98 -4.38 13.70
C PHE A 243 -3.36 -4.70 15.15
N GLU A 244 -3.97 -5.85 15.41
CA GLU A 244 -4.28 -6.36 16.75
C GLU A 244 -3.02 -6.48 17.61
N LEU A 245 -1.98 -7.14 17.10
CA LEU A 245 -0.71 -7.33 17.80
C LEU A 245 0.07 -6.01 17.99
N LEU A 246 -0.01 -5.08 17.03
CA LEU A 246 0.57 -3.75 17.17
C LEU A 246 -0.14 -2.94 18.26
N SER A 247 -1.47 -3.07 18.34
CA SER A 247 -2.33 -2.31 19.26
C SER A 247 -2.30 -2.82 20.70
N SER A 248 -1.89 -4.07 20.93
CA SER A 248 -1.80 -4.64 22.27
C SER A 248 -0.66 -4.06 23.11
N ASN A 249 0.41 -3.54 22.49
CA ASN A 249 1.60 -3.03 23.16
C ASN A 249 2.03 -1.67 22.60
N LEU A 250 1.27 -0.61 22.90
CA LEU A 250 1.49 0.73 22.34
C LEU A 250 2.59 1.56 23.06
N ASP A 251 3.04 1.10 24.22
CA ASP A 251 3.97 1.78 25.12
C ASP A 251 5.46 1.52 24.79
N GLN A 252 5.75 0.49 23.98
CA GLN A 252 7.12 0.10 23.62
C GLN A 252 7.44 0.45 22.16
N PRO A 253 7.90 1.69 21.85
CA PRO A 253 8.27 2.06 20.50
C PRO A 253 9.52 1.30 20.03
N ASN A 254 9.47 0.75 18.81
CA ASN A 254 10.63 0.17 18.15
C ASN A 254 10.51 0.32 16.62
N LEU A 255 11.60 0.06 15.90
CA LEU A 255 11.66 0.25 14.45
C LEU A 255 10.69 -0.69 13.73
N ASP A 256 10.57 -1.94 14.18
CA ASP A 256 9.68 -2.93 13.57
C ASP A 256 8.20 -2.50 13.65
N LYS A 257 7.77 -1.86 14.75
CA LYS A 257 6.42 -1.32 14.89
C LYS A 257 6.16 -0.14 13.98
N ILE A 258 7.16 0.71 13.75
CA ILE A 258 7.07 1.80 12.76
C ILE A 258 6.89 1.19 11.36
N PHE A 259 7.71 0.19 11.00
CA PHE A 259 7.60 -0.48 9.71
C PHE A 259 6.21 -1.12 9.55
N THR A 260 5.77 -1.86 10.57
CA THR A 260 4.46 -2.54 10.60
C THR A 260 3.33 -1.56 10.38
N ALA A 261 3.34 -0.42 11.10
CA ALA A 261 2.36 0.63 10.90
C ALA A 261 2.38 1.15 9.46
N LEU A 262 3.54 1.48 8.92
CA LEU A 262 3.69 2.03 7.56
C LEU A 262 3.31 1.02 6.45
N ALA A 263 3.60 -0.27 6.63
CA ALA A 263 3.18 -1.33 5.73
C ALA A 263 1.64 -1.49 5.75
N LEU A 264 1.03 -1.50 6.94
CA LEU A 264 -0.43 -1.54 7.08
C LEU A 264 -1.14 -0.34 6.45
N VAL A 265 -0.52 0.83 6.45
CA VAL A 265 -1.06 2.03 5.77
C VAL A 265 -1.15 1.81 4.26
N ILE A 266 -0.25 1.05 3.63
CA ILE A 266 -0.38 0.65 2.21
C ILE A 266 -1.66 -0.18 2.01
N HIS A 267 -1.88 -1.18 2.87
CA HIS A 267 -3.05 -2.05 2.76
C HIS A 267 -4.36 -1.30 3.04
N TYR A 268 -4.41 -0.53 4.13
CA TYR A 268 -5.62 0.18 4.53
C TYR A 268 -6.02 1.30 3.58
N ASP A 269 -5.07 1.96 2.92
CA ASP A 269 -5.38 2.91 1.85
C ASP A 269 -6.01 2.19 0.64
N ALA A 270 -5.48 1.02 0.26
CA ALA A 270 -6.01 0.24 -0.85
C ALA A 270 -7.47 -0.23 -0.62
N ILE A 271 -7.84 -0.54 0.62
CA ILE A 271 -9.22 -0.88 1.00
C ILE A 271 -10.03 0.33 1.52
N SER A 272 -9.55 1.55 1.29
CA SER A 272 -10.21 2.82 1.67
C SER A 272 -10.56 2.98 3.16
N LYS A 273 -9.84 2.30 4.07
CA LYS A 273 -9.96 2.46 5.52
C LYS A 273 -9.06 3.60 6.04
N PHE A 274 -9.32 4.82 5.56
CA PHE A 274 -8.44 5.98 5.78
C PHE A 274 -8.28 6.38 7.26
N SER A 275 -9.31 6.21 8.09
CA SER A 275 -9.19 6.47 9.54
C SER A 275 -8.09 5.62 10.20
N ARG A 276 -7.97 4.35 9.80
CA ARG A 276 -6.90 3.46 10.29
C ARG A 276 -5.54 3.87 9.73
N SER A 277 -5.49 4.23 8.46
CA SER A 277 -4.29 4.76 7.81
C SER A 277 -3.74 6.00 8.53
N PHE A 278 -4.59 6.98 8.84
CA PHE A 278 -4.18 8.18 9.58
C PHE A 278 -3.66 7.86 10.96
N TYR A 279 -4.39 7.03 11.71
CA TYR A 279 -3.98 6.62 13.04
C TYR A 279 -2.58 5.98 13.01
N LEU A 280 -2.35 5.08 12.05
CA LEU A 280 -1.07 4.37 11.92
C LEU A 280 0.08 5.29 11.50
N VAL A 281 -0.14 6.26 10.60
CA VAL A 281 0.92 7.24 10.28
C VAL A 281 1.21 8.15 11.47
N ASP A 282 0.20 8.58 12.23
CA ASP A 282 0.41 9.37 13.44
C ASP A 282 1.12 8.56 14.54
N LEU A 283 0.82 7.27 14.67
CA LEU A 283 1.50 6.36 15.58
C LEU A 283 2.96 6.17 15.19
N ALA A 284 3.23 5.86 13.91
CA ALA A 284 4.57 5.73 13.36
C ALA A 284 5.38 7.02 13.55
N ARG A 285 4.75 8.18 13.35
CA ARG A 285 5.37 9.49 13.60
C ARG A 285 5.77 9.66 15.05
N ARG A 286 4.86 9.36 16.00
CA ARG A 286 5.17 9.45 17.44
C ARG A 286 6.34 8.54 17.83
N TYR A 287 6.32 7.29 17.39
CA TYR A 287 7.42 6.36 17.64
C TYR A 287 8.73 6.85 17.03
N ALA A 288 8.72 7.40 15.82
CA ALA A 288 9.92 7.92 15.17
C ALA A 288 10.55 9.08 15.96
N TYR A 289 9.73 9.99 16.52
CA TYR A 289 10.22 11.04 17.41
C TYR A 289 10.76 10.49 18.73
N LEU A 290 10.08 9.52 19.36
CA LEU A 290 10.55 8.87 20.59
C LEU A 290 11.90 8.18 20.40
N LEU A 291 12.12 7.57 19.22
CA LEU A 291 13.38 6.93 18.82
C LEU A 291 14.42 7.90 18.25
N ARG A 292 14.14 9.21 18.29
CA ARG A 292 14.99 10.30 17.77
C ARG A 292 15.43 10.07 16.32
N MET A 293 14.57 9.46 15.50
CA MET A 293 14.85 9.25 14.07
C MET A 293 14.99 10.59 13.33
N ASN A 294 14.25 11.61 13.77
CA ASN A 294 14.23 12.93 13.14
C ASN A 294 15.55 13.71 13.27
N ILE A 295 16.43 13.32 14.18
CA ILE A 295 17.75 13.95 14.40
C ILE A 295 18.89 12.94 14.37
N MET A 296 18.69 11.81 13.67
CA MET A 296 19.66 10.70 13.68
C MET A 296 21.02 11.06 13.10
N ASP A 297 21.10 12.08 12.24
CA ASP A 297 22.34 12.56 11.63
C ASP A 297 22.79 13.93 12.23
N ALA A 298 22.20 14.37 13.35
CA ALA A 298 22.55 15.67 13.98
C ALA A 298 23.90 15.67 14.69
N SER A 299 24.32 14.54 15.26
CA SER A 299 25.61 14.41 15.96
C SER A 299 26.68 13.88 14.99
N THR A 300 27.86 14.49 15.01
CA THR A 300 29.07 14.05 14.28
C THR A 300 29.72 12.77 14.84
N ASN A 301 29.01 11.99 15.65
CA ASN A 301 29.58 10.88 16.41
C ASN A 301 30.03 9.71 15.53
N LYS A 302 31.16 9.13 15.94
CA LYS A 302 32.01 8.08 15.35
C LYS A 302 31.42 7.37 14.13
N GLY A 303 32.13 7.50 13.02
CA GLY A 303 31.79 6.87 11.74
C GLY A 303 31.41 5.40 11.88
N VAL A 304 30.51 4.97 10.99
CA VAL A 304 30.05 3.60 10.82
C VAL A 304 31.20 2.60 10.96
N SER A 305 31.19 1.80 12.02
CA SER A 305 32.25 0.84 12.35
C SER A 305 32.21 -0.42 11.49
N THR A 306 31.02 -0.86 11.08
CA THR A 306 30.84 -2.10 10.32
C THR A 306 29.83 -1.94 9.18
N LYS A 307 29.88 -2.83 8.18
CA LYS A 307 28.88 -2.88 7.11
C LYS A 307 27.47 -3.18 7.65
N ALA A 308 27.36 -3.99 8.70
CA ALA A 308 26.07 -4.29 9.35
C ALA A 308 25.47 -3.04 10.02
N ASP A 309 26.30 -2.26 10.72
CA ASP A 309 25.89 -0.98 11.30
C ASP A 309 25.38 -0.02 10.22
N TRP A 310 26.07 0.02 9.07
CA TRP A 310 25.67 0.86 7.95
C TRP A 310 24.24 0.56 7.47
N VAL A 311 23.96 -0.72 7.18
CA VAL A 311 22.65 -1.14 6.64
C VAL A 311 21.54 -0.87 7.62
N PHE A 312 21.79 -1.09 8.91
CA PHE A 312 20.80 -0.79 9.95
C PHE A 312 20.53 0.72 10.05
N ILE A 313 21.56 1.56 10.01
CA ILE A 313 21.41 3.02 9.99
C ILE A 313 20.66 3.46 8.73
N GLU A 314 21.02 2.91 7.57
CA GLU A 314 20.36 3.22 6.30
C GLU A 314 18.90 2.75 6.29
N TYR A 315 18.60 1.58 6.85
CA TYR A 315 17.24 1.10 7.07
C TYR A 315 16.42 2.11 7.88
N LYS A 316 16.96 2.58 9.01
CA LYS A 316 16.33 3.61 9.85
C LYS A 316 16.11 4.92 9.08
N ARG A 317 17.09 5.36 8.28
CA ARG A 317 17.03 6.58 7.45
C ARG A 317 15.95 6.49 6.36
N ARG A 318 15.90 5.37 5.64
CA ARG A 318 14.91 5.12 4.57
C ARG A 318 13.50 5.06 5.14
N MET A 319 13.33 4.44 6.30
CA MET A 319 12.05 4.43 7.02
C MET A 319 11.60 5.82 7.45
N TRP A 320 12.50 6.67 7.93
CA TRP A 320 12.19 8.07 8.27
C TRP A 320 11.63 8.81 7.05
N TRP A 321 12.28 8.70 5.89
CA TRP A 321 11.83 9.39 4.69
C TRP A 321 10.52 8.82 4.12
N PHE A 322 10.31 7.51 4.20
CA PHE A 322 9.02 6.91 3.83
C PHE A 322 7.88 7.40 4.74
N LEU A 323 8.12 7.51 6.06
CA LEU A 323 7.18 8.13 6.98
C LEU A 323 6.89 9.60 6.62
N TYR A 324 7.92 10.38 6.28
CA TYR A 324 7.76 11.77 5.84
C TYR A 324 6.87 11.86 4.58
N VAL A 325 7.14 11.03 3.57
CA VAL A 325 6.33 10.93 2.35
C VAL A 325 4.86 10.63 2.70
N ARG A 326 4.59 9.63 3.55
CA ARG A 326 3.21 9.32 3.97
C ARG A 326 2.54 10.47 4.74
N ASN A 327 3.29 11.21 5.56
CA ASN A 327 2.76 12.38 6.27
C ASN A 327 2.35 13.50 5.28
N VAL A 328 3.15 13.74 4.23
CA VAL A 328 2.82 14.69 3.17
C VAL A 328 1.58 14.25 2.38
N ILE A 329 1.49 12.97 1.98
CA ILE A 329 0.33 12.41 1.26
C ILE A 329 -0.96 12.61 2.07
N ILE A 330 -0.93 12.31 3.37
CA ILE A 330 -2.09 12.50 4.25
C ILE A 330 -2.45 13.98 4.36
N GLY A 331 -1.45 14.86 4.46
CA GLY A 331 -1.65 16.31 4.47
C GLY A 331 -2.37 16.82 3.22
N LEU A 332 -2.00 16.30 2.05
CA LEU A 332 -2.58 16.66 0.75
C LEU A 332 -4.01 16.15 0.58
N ASN A 333 -4.22 14.85 0.80
CA ASN A 333 -5.49 14.20 0.48
C ASN A 333 -6.60 14.58 1.47
N TYR A 334 -6.26 14.95 2.71
CA TYR A 334 -7.24 15.07 3.79
C TYR A 334 -7.08 16.34 4.65
N GLY A 335 -6.14 17.22 4.33
CA GLY A 335 -5.99 18.51 5.02
C GLY A 335 -5.49 18.41 6.47
N SER A 336 -4.70 17.38 6.80
CA SER A 336 -4.19 17.18 8.17
C SER A 336 -3.31 18.34 8.66
N VAL A 337 -3.45 18.68 9.94
CA VAL A 337 -2.75 19.80 10.62
C VAL A 337 -1.43 19.35 11.26
N LYS A 338 -1.25 18.06 11.56
CA LYS A 338 -0.08 17.52 12.29
C LYS A 338 1.03 17.12 11.32
N LYS A 339 1.91 18.08 11.04
CA LYS A 339 2.97 17.96 10.04
C LYS A 339 4.34 17.84 10.69
N ILE A 340 5.25 17.17 10.00
CA ILE A 340 6.68 17.18 10.36
C ILE A 340 7.26 18.51 9.89
N SER A 341 7.75 19.33 10.82
CA SER A 341 8.39 20.60 10.49
C SER A 341 9.76 20.34 9.87
N PRO A 342 10.13 21.00 8.75
CA PRO A 342 11.48 20.91 8.19
C PRO A 342 12.57 21.33 9.18
N LYS A 343 12.26 22.16 10.18
CA LYS A 343 13.20 22.58 11.24
C LYS A 343 13.53 21.47 12.23
N ASP A 344 12.71 20.43 12.30
CA ASP A 344 12.88 19.31 13.25
C ASP A 344 13.65 18.14 12.62
N ILE A 345 14.15 18.32 11.38
CA ILE A 345 14.79 17.28 10.59
C ILE A 345 16.30 17.56 10.50
N ALA A 346 17.07 16.68 11.11
CA ALA A 346 18.51 16.52 10.91
C ALA A 346 18.78 15.06 10.51
N VAL A 347 18.32 14.73 9.31
CA VAL A 347 18.45 13.42 8.67
C VAL A 347 18.94 13.65 7.24
N ASN A 348 20.02 12.96 6.88
CA ASN A 348 20.55 12.96 5.52
C ASN A 348 19.54 12.31 4.58
N LEU A 349 19.53 12.72 3.31
CA LEU A 349 18.74 12.03 2.28
C LEU A 349 19.21 10.56 2.14
N PRO A 350 18.33 9.65 1.66
CA PRO A 350 18.68 8.24 1.45
C PRO A 350 19.98 8.08 0.64
N SER A 351 20.79 7.09 1.00
CA SER A 351 21.99 6.73 0.22
C SER A 351 21.63 5.94 -1.04
N HIS A 352 22.62 5.43 -1.76
CA HIS A 352 22.41 4.74 -3.04
C HIS A 352 21.61 3.45 -2.88
N ASP A 353 20.60 3.27 -3.72
CA ASP A 353 19.71 2.10 -3.72
C ASP A 353 20.49 0.83 -4.08
N TYR A 354 21.44 0.92 -5.01
CA TYR A 354 22.29 -0.22 -5.39
C TYR A 354 23.00 -0.83 -4.17
N PHE A 355 23.57 0.00 -3.30
CA PHE A 355 24.30 -0.45 -2.12
C PHE A 355 23.36 -1.04 -1.05
N PHE A 356 22.20 -0.43 -0.85
CA PHE A 356 21.22 -0.92 0.13
C PHE A 356 20.61 -2.28 -0.25
N HIS A 357 20.29 -2.48 -1.54
CA HIS A 357 19.64 -3.71 -2.02
C HIS A 357 20.60 -4.88 -2.23
N ASN A 358 21.89 -4.61 -2.47
CA ASN A 358 22.92 -5.65 -2.67
C ASN A 358 23.78 -5.92 -1.44
N TYR A 359 23.36 -5.43 -0.27
CA TYR A 359 24.00 -5.83 0.98
C TYR A 359 23.85 -7.34 1.19
N ASN A 360 24.97 -8.02 1.42
CA ASN A 360 24.98 -9.43 1.80
C ASN A 360 25.42 -9.55 3.27
N SER A 361 24.61 -10.25 4.07
CA SER A 361 24.94 -10.55 5.47
C SER A 361 25.95 -11.68 5.61
N ASP A 362 26.21 -12.45 4.55
CA ASP A 362 27.23 -13.51 4.53
C ASP A 362 28.63 -12.92 4.31
N PRO A 363 29.53 -12.97 5.30
CA PRO A 363 30.88 -12.44 5.18
C PRO A 363 31.75 -13.15 4.13
N SER A 364 31.38 -14.39 3.74
CA SER A 364 32.14 -15.22 2.79
C SER A 364 31.88 -14.86 1.32
N LEU A 365 30.79 -14.14 1.03
CA LEU A 365 30.42 -13.72 -0.32
C LEU A 365 31.00 -12.34 -0.63
N VAL A 366 32.29 -12.31 -0.99
CA VAL A 366 33.16 -11.12 -1.17
C VAL A 366 32.77 -10.19 -2.34
N ASN A 367 31.63 -10.38 -3.00
CA ASN A 367 31.28 -9.63 -4.22
C ASN A 367 30.87 -8.16 -3.97
N TYR A 368 30.98 -7.65 -2.74
CA TYR A 368 30.53 -6.31 -2.36
C TYR A 368 31.64 -5.44 -1.74
N LYS A 369 32.25 -4.58 -2.56
CA LYS A 369 33.15 -3.49 -2.13
C LYS A 369 32.33 -2.25 -1.74
N LEU A 370 31.80 -2.21 -0.51
CA LEU A 370 31.35 -0.95 0.10
C LEU A 370 32.59 -0.15 0.49
N ASN A 371 32.97 0.86 -0.28
CA ASN A 371 33.90 1.89 0.19
C ASN A 371 33.08 2.94 0.95
N LEU A 372 33.26 3.05 2.27
CA LEU A 372 32.49 4.00 3.09
C LEU A 372 32.73 5.46 2.67
N GLU A 373 33.85 5.75 1.99
CA GLU A 373 34.12 7.07 1.40
C GLU A 373 33.25 7.36 0.17
N SER A 374 32.89 6.35 -0.63
CA SER A 374 32.01 6.49 -1.81
C SER A 374 30.52 6.56 -1.45
N VAL A 375 30.17 6.41 -0.17
CA VAL A 375 28.79 6.54 0.34
C VAL A 375 28.43 8.00 0.61
N LYS A 376 29.42 8.91 0.66
CA LYS A 376 29.17 10.35 0.76
C LYS A 376 28.40 10.80 -0.49
N VAL A 377 27.23 11.37 -0.24
CA VAL A 377 26.28 11.78 -1.26
C VAL A 377 26.75 13.10 -1.88
N ASP A 378 27.16 13.08 -3.15
CA ASP A 378 27.19 14.28 -3.98
C ASP A 378 25.94 14.28 -4.87
N ASP A 379 25.13 15.33 -4.76
CA ASP A 379 23.93 15.54 -5.58
C ASP A 379 24.24 15.52 -7.09
N LYS A 380 25.49 15.80 -7.49
CA LYS A 380 25.93 15.81 -8.90
C LYS A 380 26.28 14.43 -9.46
N ASN A 381 26.59 13.45 -8.61
CA ASN A 381 27.07 12.12 -9.01
C ASN A 381 26.10 11.00 -8.59
N ARG A 382 24.79 11.30 -8.59
CA ARG A 382 23.76 10.32 -8.21
C ARG A 382 23.49 9.30 -9.31
N ASP A 383 23.32 8.05 -8.91
CA ASP A 383 22.90 6.96 -9.80
C ASP A 383 21.44 7.18 -10.21
N GLU A 384 21.14 6.97 -11.49
CA GLU A 384 19.79 7.09 -12.07
C GLU A 384 18.75 6.14 -11.46
N ARG A 385 19.20 5.12 -10.72
CA ARG A 385 18.37 4.10 -10.06
C ARG A 385 18.07 4.40 -8.60
N ASP A 386 18.51 5.55 -8.06
CA ASP A 386 18.26 5.95 -6.67
C ASP A 386 16.80 6.46 -6.49
N GLU A 387 15.83 5.56 -6.69
CA GLU A 387 14.38 5.81 -6.69
C GLU A 387 13.92 6.52 -5.41
N LEU A 388 14.36 6.05 -4.24
CA LEU A 388 13.89 6.61 -2.97
C LEU A 388 14.39 8.03 -2.73
N TYR A 389 15.61 8.36 -3.17
CA TYR A 389 16.16 9.70 -3.06
C TYR A 389 15.36 10.70 -3.89
N ILE A 390 15.03 10.33 -5.14
CA ILE A 390 14.23 11.16 -6.06
C ILE A 390 12.82 11.36 -5.51
N LEU A 391 12.19 10.27 -5.03
CA LEU A 391 10.88 10.31 -4.39
C LEU A 391 10.89 11.25 -3.19
N THR A 392 11.89 11.12 -2.33
CA THR A 392 12.03 11.97 -1.14
C THR A 392 12.14 13.44 -1.52
N LYS A 393 12.96 13.80 -2.50
CA LYS A 393 13.07 15.19 -2.98
C LYS A 393 11.75 15.72 -3.53
N ALA A 394 11.03 14.93 -4.32
CA ALA A 394 9.72 15.30 -4.85
C ALA A 394 8.73 15.65 -3.73
N TYR A 395 8.65 14.80 -2.70
CA TYR A 395 7.74 14.99 -1.57
C TYR A 395 8.18 16.10 -0.60
N ILE A 396 9.46 16.44 -0.54
CA ILE A 396 9.92 17.65 0.16
C ILE A 396 9.35 18.89 -0.52
N GLU A 397 9.52 19.02 -1.84
CA GLU A 397 8.99 20.18 -2.57
C GLU A 397 7.47 20.24 -2.56
N LEU A 398 6.80 19.10 -2.75
CA LEU A 398 5.35 18.99 -2.70
C LEU A 398 4.81 19.33 -1.30
N GLY A 399 5.48 18.88 -0.24
CA GLY A 399 5.13 19.21 1.14
C GLY A 399 5.24 20.71 1.42
N ILE A 400 6.33 21.35 0.99
CA ILE A 400 6.53 22.81 1.14
C ILE A 400 5.46 23.60 0.39
N ALA A 401 5.16 23.22 -0.86
CA ALA A 401 4.14 23.86 -1.67
C ALA A 401 2.73 23.69 -1.06
N SER A 402 2.40 22.47 -0.65
CA SER A 402 1.14 22.14 0.04
C SER A 402 0.98 22.94 1.33
N ASP A 403 2.06 23.09 2.11
CA ASP A 403 2.06 23.85 3.35
C ASP A 403 1.72 25.32 3.14
N PHE A 404 2.31 25.93 2.11
CA PHE A 404 2.03 27.32 1.76
C PHE A 404 0.57 27.52 1.33
N LEU A 405 0.05 26.62 0.50
CA LEU A 405 -1.32 26.68 0.00
C LEU A 405 -2.35 26.41 1.10
N ASN A 406 -2.11 25.43 1.98
CA ASN A 406 -3.07 25.00 3.00
C ASN A 406 -3.04 25.82 4.30
N LYS A 407 -1.94 26.51 4.64
CA LYS A 407 -1.87 27.38 5.84
C LYS A 407 -2.58 28.71 5.66
N THR A 408 -2.76 29.14 4.42
CA THR A 408 -3.33 30.45 4.15
C THR A 408 -4.84 30.31 3.96
N ARG A 409 -5.63 30.72 4.97
CA ARG A 409 -6.98 31.24 4.69
C ARG A 409 -6.78 32.50 3.86
N ILE A 410 -6.56 32.35 2.56
CA ILE A 410 -6.30 33.47 1.66
C ILE A 410 -7.60 34.27 1.57
N ASN A 411 -7.71 35.32 2.38
CA ASN A 411 -8.52 36.45 1.98
C ASN A 411 -7.76 37.13 0.85
N ILE A 412 -8.23 36.98 -0.39
CA ILE A 412 -7.59 37.53 -1.59
C ILE A 412 -7.32 39.03 -1.44
N LEU A 413 -8.14 39.71 -0.62
CA LEU A 413 -8.09 41.13 -0.34
C LEU A 413 -7.05 41.53 0.72
N ASN A 414 -6.56 40.60 1.54
CA ASN A 414 -5.63 40.91 2.64
C ASN A 414 -4.51 39.86 2.74
N LYS A 415 -3.60 39.88 1.77
CA LYS A 415 -2.43 38.98 1.75
C LYS A 415 -1.32 39.54 2.66
N PRO A 416 -0.64 38.70 3.46
CA PRO A 416 0.53 39.12 4.23
C PRO A 416 1.59 39.78 3.35
N LYS A 417 2.33 40.76 3.87
CA LYS A 417 3.38 41.48 3.13
C LYS A 417 4.40 40.54 2.48
N GLU A 418 4.75 39.46 3.17
CA GLU A 418 5.73 38.46 2.71
C GLU A 418 5.16 37.41 1.74
N TYR A 419 3.84 37.37 1.53
CA TYR A 419 3.19 36.32 0.73
C TYR A 419 3.79 36.19 -0.68
N ARG A 420 4.04 37.33 -1.35
CA ARG A 420 4.60 37.33 -2.71
C ARG A 420 6.03 36.79 -2.73
N LEU A 421 6.83 37.13 -1.73
CA LEU A 421 8.21 36.65 -1.61
C LEU A 421 8.24 35.14 -1.34
N GLN A 422 7.39 34.66 -0.43
CA GLN A 422 7.26 33.22 -0.12
C GLN A 422 6.77 32.42 -1.34
N LEU A 423 5.75 32.94 -2.06
CA LEU A 423 5.27 32.31 -3.30
C LEU A 423 6.37 32.22 -4.36
N LEU A 424 7.13 33.31 -4.56
CA LEU A 424 8.23 33.32 -5.53
C LEU A 424 9.33 32.34 -5.14
N ALA A 425 9.69 32.28 -3.86
CA ALA A 425 10.66 31.32 -3.35
C ALA A 425 10.23 29.87 -3.61
N ILE A 426 8.96 29.54 -3.38
CA ILE A 426 8.42 28.20 -3.63
C ILE A 426 8.41 27.88 -5.12
N LYS A 427 7.97 28.81 -5.98
CA LYS A 427 8.04 28.64 -7.44
C LYS A 427 9.46 28.35 -7.91
N ASN A 428 10.44 29.11 -7.42
CA ASN A 428 11.84 28.91 -7.76
C ASN A 428 12.36 27.54 -7.32
N ARG A 429 11.93 27.03 -6.15
CA ARG A 429 12.30 25.67 -5.71
C ARG A 429 11.72 24.59 -6.62
N ILE A 430 10.44 24.70 -6.97
CA ILE A 430 9.77 23.76 -7.88
C ILE A 430 10.45 23.75 -9.25
N SER A 431 10.75 24.93 -9.82
CA SER A 431 11.46 25.02 -11.11
C SER A 431 12.85 24.39 -11.05
N LYS A 432 13.62 24.64 -9.97
CA LYS A 432 14.93 23.97 -9.78
C LYS A 432 14.81 22.46 -9.68
N PHE A 433 13.77 21.94 -9.04
CA PHE A 433 13.52 20.52 -8.95
C PHE A 433 13.12 19.92 -10.31
N GLU A 434 12.30 20.63 -11.10
CA GLU A 434 11.96 20.25 -12.47
C GLU A 434 13.20 20.18 -13.37
N ASP A 435 14.09 21.18 -13.29
CA ASP A 435 15.36 21.18 -14.01
C ASP A 435 16.25 20.00 -13.60
N PHE A 436 16.33 19.72 -12.30
CA PHE A 436 17.01 18.55 -11.78
C PHE A 436 16.46 17.25 -12.38
N LEU A 437 15.13 17.04 -12.37
CA LEU A 437 14.51 15.85 -12.95
C LEU A 437 14.81 15.71 -14.45
N ARG A 438 14.76 16.82 -15.20
CA ARG A 438 15.05 16.85 -16.64
C ARG A 438 16.49 16.43 -16.94
N ILE A 439 17.45 16.90 -16.15
CA ILE A 439 18.87 16.51 -16.28
C ILE A 439 19.04 15.04 -15.91
N HIS A 440 18.49 14.64 -14.76
CA HIS A 440 18.62 13.29 -14.21
C HIS A 440 18.03 12.22 -15.14
N TYR A 441 16.89 12.51 -15.79
CA TYR A 441 16.22 11.60 -16.73
C TYR A 441 16.47 11.94 -18.21
N SER A 442 17.52 12.68 -18.52
CA SER A 442 17.83 13.09 -19.90
C SER A 442 18.01 11.90 -20.86
N TYR A 443 18.49 10.76 -20.35
CA TYR A 443 18.67 9.51 -21.11
C TYR A 443 17.37 8.89 -21.62
N PHE A 444 16.21 9.24 -21.05
CA PHE A 444 14.90 8.77 -21.52
C PHE A 444 14.42 9.47 -22.80
N GLY A 445 15.12 10.50 -23.27
CA GLY A 445 14.67 11.29 -24.40
C GLY A 445 13.30 11.90 -24.12
N LEU A 446 13.14 12.58 -22.98
CA LEU A 446 11.89 13.23 -22.59
C LEU A 446 11.49 14.32 -23.61
N ASP A 447 10.20 14.42 -23.88
CA ASP A 447 9.62 15.51 -24.64
C ASP A 447 9.75 16.84 -23.87
N LYS A 448 10.17 17.88 -24.57
CA LYS A 448 10.61 19.13 -23.95
C LYS A 448 9.45 19.96 -23.38
N TYR A 449 8.23 19.69 -23.84
CA TYR A 449 7.02 20.44 -23.46
C TYR A 449 6.18 19.68 -22.43
N THR A 450 6.08 18.36 -22.56
CA THR A 450 5.27 17.51 -21.68
C THR A 450 6.07 16.88 -20.54
N GLY A 451 7.39 16.81 -20.66
CA GLY A 451 8.25 16.10 -19.70
C GLY A 451 8.07 14.58 -19.71
N LEU A 452 7.30 14.04 -20.66
CA LEU A 452 7.04 12.60 -20.80
C LEU A 452 8.02 11.97 -21.79
N PRO A 453 8.37 10.68 -21.65
CA PRO A 453 9.25 9.99 -22.60
C PRO A 453 8.69 10.04 -24.04
N LYS A 454 9.54 10.34 -25.03
CA LYS A 454 9.14 10.41 -26.44
C LYS A 454 8.71 9.07 -27.04
N SER A 455 9.05 7.93 -26.42
CA SER A 455 8.57 6.61 -26.82
C SER A 455 8.09 5.79 -25.63
N SER A 456 6.82 5.38 -25.67
CA SER A 456 6.20 4.42 -24.74
C SER A 456 6.69 2.98 -24.93
N SER A 457 7.54 2.74 -25.95
CA SER A 457 8.01 1.42 -26.37
C SER A 457 9.38 1.01 -25.82
N SER A 458 10.06 1.87 -25.05
CA SER A 458 11.33 1.47 -24.44
C SER A 458 11.09 0.32 -23.46
N TYR A 459 11.86 -0.76 -23.58
CA TYR A 459 11.89 -1.92 -22.66
C TYR A 459 11.90 -1.50 -21.18
N ILE A 460 12.43 -0.31 -20.89
CA ILE A 460 12.53 0.33 -19.59
C ILE A 460 11.15 0.66 -18.97
N PHE A 461 10.16 1.06 -19.79
CA PHE A 461 8.79 1.34 -19.32
C PHE A 461 7.98 0.06 -19.02
N LYS A 462 8.28 -1.04 -19.73
CA LYS A 462 7.60 -2.34 -19.55
C LYS A 462 8.08 -3.13 -18.33
N HIS A 463 9.30 -2.87 -17.83
CA HIS A 463 9.95 -3.72 -16.83
C HIS A 463 10.38 -3.00 -15.53
N LYS A 464 10.13 -1.69 -15.37
CA LYS A 464 10.51 -0.98 -14.14
C LYS A 464 9.43 -0.02 -13.60
N ARG A 465 9.51 0.15 -12.28
CA ARG A 465 8.65 0.78 -11.27
C ARG A 465 8.35 2.28 -11.45
N PHE A 466 8.28 2.80 -12.67
CA PHE A 466 7.99 4.21 -12.92
C PHE A 466 6.52 4.59 -12.63
N SER A 467 5.64 3.61 -12.41
CA SER A 467 4.24 3.82 -12.04
C SER A 467 4.04 4.38 -10.62
N ALA A 468 5.09 4.46 -9.78
CA ALA A 468 4.98 5.02 -8.44
C ALA A 468 5.06 6.56 -8.37
N PHE A 469 5.35 7.23 -9.50
CA PHE A 469 5.62 8.67 -9.55
C PHE A 469 4.47 9.53 -10.10
N PHE A 470 3.33 8.94 -10.48
CA PHE A 470 2.15 9.67 -10.95
C PHE A 470 0.89 9.36 -10.13
#